data_AF-A0A933ICZ0-F1
#
_entry.id   AF-A0A933ICZ0-F1
#
_cell.length_a   1.000
_cell.length_b   1.000
_cell.length_c   1.000
_cell.angle_alpha   90.00
_cell.angle_beta   90.00
_cell.angle_gamma   90.00
#
_symmetry.space_group_name_H-M   'P 1'
#
loop_
_entity.id
_entity.type
_entity.pdbx_description
1 polymer ?
#
loop_
_entity_poly.entity_id
_entity_poly.type
_entity_poly.pdbx_seq_one_letter_code
_entity_poly.pdbx_strand_id
1 'polypeptide(L)' 'MEIQASGATNRYIIIDPQTDSVLATVEYGKDAHGAALTVDGRYVVIPNRQSNDLTIV' A
#
# COMPACT_ATOMS: atom_id res chain seq x y z
N MET A 1 12.03 -0.81 -1.33
CA MET A 1 10.71 -0.69 -0.69
C MET A 1 9.77 -1.64 -1.41
N GLU A 2 9.10 -2.51 -0.68
CA GLU A 2 8.09 -3.43 -1.21
C GLU A 2 6.76 -3.19 -0.49
N ILE A 3 5.64 -3.43 -1.17
CA ILE A 3 4.28 -3.21 -0.66
C ILE A 3 3.52 -4.54 -0.73
N GLN A 4 2.94 -4.96 0.39
CA GLN A 4 2.14 -6.18 0.48
C GLN A 4 0.73 -5.89 1.00
N ALA A 5 -0.26 -6.58 0.42
CA ALA A 5 -1.66 -6.51 0.85
C ALA A 5 -1.99 -7.66 1.80
N SER A 6 -2.59 -7.35 2.95
CA SER A 6 -3.09 -8.37 3.88
C SER A 6 -4.61 -8.48 3.80
N GLY A 7 -5.14 -9.66 3.52
CA GLY A 7 -6.59 -9.91 3.40
C GLY A 7 -7.33 -10.01 4.74
N ALA A 8 -6.63 -10.15 5.87
CA ALA A 8 -7.24 -10.30 7.19
C ALA A 8 -7.65 -8.95 7.80
N THR A 9 -7.06 -7.86 7.33
CA THR A 9 -7.29 -6.49 7.80
C THR A 9 -6.97 -5.56 6.65
N ASN A 10 -7.89 -4.69 6.21
CA ASN A 10 -7.76 -3.81 5.03
C ASN A 10 -6.58 -2.83 5.14
N ARG A 11 -5.35 -3.33 5.05
CA ARG A 11 -4.10 -2.60 5.29
C ARG A 11 -3.02 -3.03 4.30
N TYR A 12 -2.30 -2.03 3.78
CA TYR A 12 -1.02 -2.24 3.14
C TYR A 12 0.07 -2.09 4.19
N ILE A 13 1.09 -2.93 4.09
CA ILE A 13 2.33 -2.73 4.82
C ILE A 13 3.43 -2.37 3.84
N ILE A 14 4.25 -1.42 4.25
CA ILE A 14 5.46 -1.03 3.54
C ILE A 14 6.61 -1.69 4.29
N ILE A 15 7.41 -2.48 3.57
CA ILE A 15 8.55 -3.20 4.14
C ILE A 15 9.87 -2.70 3.55
N ASP A 16 10.90 -2.73 4.38
CA ASP A 16 12.29 -2.67 3.94
C ASP A 16 12.75 -4.08 3.53
N PRO A 17 13.02 -4.32 2.23
CA PRO A 17 13.42 -5.64 1.76
C PRO A 17 14.83 -6.04 2.17
N GLN A 18 15.65 -5.15 2.74
CA GLN A 18 16.98 -5.51 3.24
C GLN A 18 16.92 -6.13 4.63
N THR A 19 15.91 -5.77 5.42
CA THR A 19 15.80 -6.11 6.84
C THR A 19 14.50 -6.83 7.18
N ASP A 20 13.63 -7.05 6.20
CA ASP A 20 12.26 -7.55 6.33
C ASP A 20 11.42 -6.81 7.39
N SER A 21 11.78 -5.55 7.66
CA SER A 21 11.16 -4.75 8.71
C SER A 21 10.01 -3.92 8.16
N VAL A 22 8.92 -3.80 8.94
CA VAL A 22 7.77 -2.95 8.58
C VAL A 22 8.13 -1.48 8.80
N LEU A 23 8.13 -0.71 7.73
CA LEU A 23 8.37 0.74 7.73
C LEU A 23 7.09 1.53 8.01
N ALA A 24 5.96 1.08 7.49
CA ALA A 24 4.66 1.72 7.70
C ALA A 24 3.50 0.74 7.55
N THR A 25 2.39 1.03 8.21
CA THR A 25 1.10 0.38 7.99
C THR A 25 0.09 1.44 7.57
N VAL A 26 -0.59 1.20 6.46
CA VAL A 26 -1.51 2.14 5.84
C VAL A 26 -2.85 1.45 5.72
N GLU A 27 -3.86 2.03 6.37
CA GLU A 27 -5.25 1.60 6.17
C GLU A 27 -5.72 2.11 4.81
N TYR A 28 -6.30 1.21 4.01
CA TYR A 28 -6.87 1.56 2.72
C TYR A 28 -8.39 1.44 2.74
N GLY A 29 -9.03 1.94 1.68
CA GLY A 29 -10.48 1.91 1.53
C GLY A 29 -11.05 0.49 1.39
N LYS A 30 -12.29 0.37 0.91
CA LYS A 30 -12.85 -0.96 0.61
C LYS A 30 -12.39 -1.40 -0.78
N ASP A 31 -12.01 -2.68 -0.89
CA ASP A 31 -11.61 -3.32 -2.15
C ASP A 31 -10.43 -2.61 -2.86
N ALA A 32 -9.32 -2.44 -2.14
CA ALA A 32 -8.09 -2.01 -2.78
C ALA A 32 -7.52 -3.13 -3.64
N HIS A 33 -7.16 -2.76 -4.87
CA HIS A 33 -6.77 -3.73 -5.88
C HIS A 33 -5.46 -3.32 -6.52
N GLY A 34 -4.36 -3.85 -6.00
CA GLY A 34 -2.99 -3.53 -6.42
C GLY A 34 -2.44 -2.26 -5.77
N ALA A 35 -1.13 -2.04 -5.93
CA ALA A 35 -0.43 -0.85 -5.51
C ALA A 35 0.69 -0.55 -6.53
N ALA A 36 0.98 0.72 -6.78
CA ALA A 36 2.05 1.13 -7.68
C ALA A 36 2.98 2.14 -7.00
N LEU A 37 4.28 1.99 -7.20
CA LEU A 37 5.28 2.95 -6.74
C LEU A 37 5.55 3.98 -7.84
N THR A 38 5.67 5.24 -7.46
CA THR A 38 6.17 6.30 -8.34
C THR A 38 7.63 6.05 -8.73
N VAL A 39 8.04 6.52 -9.91
CA VAL A 39 9.40 6.28 -10.45
C VAL A 39 10.48 6.86 -9.54
N ASP A 40 10.20 7.97 -8.86
CA ASP A 40 11.09 8.59 -7.89
C ASP A 40 11.07 7.91 -6.51
N GLY A 41 10.23 6.88 -6.33
CA GLY A 41 10.09 6.11 -5.11
C GLY A 41 9.48 6.88 -3.93
N ARG A 42 8.93 8.08 -4.18
CA ARG A 42 8.44 8.95 -3.10
C ARG A 42 7.04 8.62 -2.65
N TYR A 43 6.22 8.09 -3.56
CA TYR A 43 4.82 7.82 -3.32
C TYR A 43 4.42 6.42 -3.75
N VAL A 44 3.52 5.83 -2.97
CA VAL A 44 2.74 4.65 -3.30
C VAL A 44 1.31 5.07 -3.57
N VAL A 45 0.77 4.64 -4.72
CA VAL A 45 -0.62 4.90 -5.10
C VAL A 45 -1.41 3.61 -5.05
N ILE A 46 -2.52 3.66 -4.32
CA ILE A 46 -3.42 2.53 -4.09
C ILE A 46 -4.82 2.93 -4.59
N PRO A 47 -5.35 2.26 -5.64
CA PRO A 47 -6.71 2.48 -6.09
C PRO A 47 -7.71 1.67 -5.25
N ASN A 48 -8.68 2.36 -4.65
CA ASN A 48 -9.77 1.74 -3.91
C ASN A 48 -11.03 1.70 -4.81
N ARG A 49 -11.34 0.53 -5.37
CA ARG A 49 -12.38 0.42 -6.42
C ARG A 49 -13.78 0.66 -5.87
N GLN A 50 -14.06 0.21 -4.66
CA GLN A 50 -15.41 0.32 -4.10
C GLN A 50 -15.71 1.72 -3.54
N SER A 51 -14.70 2.42 -3.02
CA SER A 51 -14.86 3.80 -2.52
C SER A 51 -14.66 4.88 -3.58
N ASN A 52 -14.22 4.51 -4.81
CA ASN A 52 -13.93 5.48 -5.88
C ASN A 52 -12.94 6.58 -5.45
N ASP A 53 -11.96 6.22 -4.63
CA ASP A 53 -10.90 7.12 -4.18
C ASP A 53 -9.51 6.48 -4.29
N LEU A 54 -8.48 7.30 -4.04
CA LEU A 54 -7.08 6.90 -4.06
C LEU A 54 -6.48 7.13 -2.68
N THR A 55 -5.71 6.17 -2.20
CA THR A 55 -4.80 6.36 -1.07
C THR A 55 -3.41 6.63 -1.62
N ILE A 56 -2.79 7.74 -1.19
CA ILE A 56 -1.42 8.12 -1.52
C ILE A 56 -0.61 8.13 -0.23
N VAL A 57 0.51 7.42 -0.24
CA VAL A 57 1.44 7.28 0.88
C VAL A 57 2.80 7.76 0.46
#